data_AF-A0A957P1J9-F1
#
_entry.id   AF-A0A957P1J9-F1
#
_cell.length_a   1.000
_cell.length_b   1.000
_cell.length_c   1.000
_cell.angle_alpha   90.00
_cell.angle_beta   90.00
_cell.angle_gamma   90.00
#
_symmetry.space_group_name_H-M   'P 1'
#
loop_
_entity.id
_entity.type
_entity.pdbx_description
1 polymer ?
#
loop_
_entity_poly.entity_id
_entity_poly.type
_entity_poly.pdbx_seq_one_letter_code
_entity_poly.pdbx_strand_id
1 'polypeptide(L)'
;SQGGALTLLVAALRQEVAAASAGAPYLAGVIDAIELTNTYPYREINDYLRLYPESYDAIAECWSYYDCINMAPLIQCPIIVNIGLNDNVVPPETGYAVFNAIGANDKKLYPYDGHGHDANGFGHNATIEEFFRQHLMKEGN
;
A
#
# COMPACT_ATOMS: atom_id res chain seq x y z
N SER A 1 -1.25 3.86 -5.33
CA SER A 1 -0.14 3.40 -6.18
C SER A 1 1.19 3.62 -5.46
N GLN A 2 2.26 4.00 -6.16
CA GLN A 2 3.60 4.28 -5.60
C GLN A 2 3.59 5.30 -4.44
N GLY A 3 2.78 6.35 -4.51
CA GLY A 3 2.62 7.30 -3.39
C GLY A 3 2.04 6.66 -2.12
N GLY A 4 1.22 5.62 -2.27
CA GLY A 4 0.74 4.80 -1.15
C GLY A 4 1.87 4.01 -0.50
N ALA A 5 2.75 3.40 -1.30
CA ALA A 5 3.94 2.71 -0.81
C ALA A 5 4.84 3.65 0.03
N LEU A 6 5.14 4.83 -0.51
CA LEU A 6 5.94 5.84 0.18
C LEU A 6 5.28 6.30 1.47
N THR A 7 3.94 6.43 1.47
CA THR A 7 3.18 6.75 2.68
C THR A 7 3.37 5.69 3.76
N LEU A 8 3.24 4.41 3.41
CA LEU A 8 3.45 3.31 4.36
C LEU A 8 4.89 3.28 4.91
N LEU A 9 5.89 3.40 4.03
CA LEU A 9 7.30 3.42 4.44
C LEU A 9 7.62 4.60 5.37
N VAL A 10 7.16 5.80 5.05
CA VAL A 10 7.39 6.97 5.89
C VAL A 10 6.67 6.83 7.24
N ALA A 11 5.42 6.35 7.23
CA ALA A 11 4.66 6.12 8.47
C ALA A 11 5.29 5.03 9.36
N ALA A 12 5.95 4.03 8.76
CA ALA A 12 6.68 2.99 9.50
C ALA A 12 7.98 3.53 10.10
N LEU A 13 8.73 4.34 9.34
CA LEU A 13 10.08 4.77 9.71
C LEU A 13 10.12 6.06 10.53
N ARG A 14 9.03 6.86 10.53
CA ARG A 14 8.97 8.17 11.18
C ARG A 14 7.83 8.21 12.19
N GLN A 15 8.19 8.13 13.47
CA GLN A 15 7.23 8.18 14.58
C GLN A 15 6.58 9.57 14.74
N GLU A 16 7.10 10.60 14.07
CA GLU A 16 6.54 11.95 14.06
C GLU A 16 5.31 12.09 13.14
N VAL A 17 5.01 11.09 12.33
CA VAL A 17 3.81 11.08 11.47
C VAL A 17 2.57 10.99 12.36
N ALA A 18 1.74 12.04 12.35
CA ALA A 18 0.54 12.12 13.18
C ALA A 18 -0.65 11.33 12.62
N ALA A 19 -0.74 11.19 11.29
CA ALA A 19 -1.76 10.41 10.59
C ALA A 19 -1.33 10.14 9.14
N ALA A 20 -1.83 9.06 8.53
CA ALA A 20 -1.48 8.66 7.17
C ALA A 20 -2.71 8.25 6.33
N SER A 21 -2.65 8.47 5.02
CA SER A 21 -3.65 7.98 4.06
C SER A 21 -2.94 7.37 2.85
N ALA A 22 -3.06 6.06 2.68
CA ALA A 22 -2.38 5.31 1.62
C ALA A 22 -3.39 4.69 0.65
N GLY A 23 -3.44 5.20 -0.58
CA GLY A 23 -4.31 4.62 -1.61
C GLY A 23 -3.58 3.67 -2.55
N ALA A 24 -4.22 2.53 -2.85
CA ALA A 24 -3.74 1.42 -3.68
C ALA A 24 -2.23 1.16 -3.49
N PRO A 25 -1.77 0.85 -2.26
CA PRO A 25 -0.34 0.82 -1.94
C PRO A 25 0.39 -0.20 -2.81
N TYR A 26 1.15 0.31 -3.77
CA TYR A 26 2.09 -0.48 -4.58
C TYR A 26 3.27 -0.94 -3.69
N LEU A 27 4.14 -1.83 -4.20
CA LEU A 27 5.31 -2.34 -3.47
C LEU A 27 4.97 -2.98 -2.11
N ALA A 28 3.86 -3.68 -2.05
CA ALA A 28 3.43 -4.45 -0.90
C ALA A 28 3.22 -5.90 -1.36
N GLY A 29 3.94 -6.85 -0.77
CA GLY A 29 3.95 -8.25 -1.21
C GLY A 29 4.42 -8.39 -2.66
N VAL A 30 5.59 -7.85 -3.01
CA VAL A 30 6.07 -7.75 -4.40
C VAL A 30 6.20 -9.11 -5.06
N ILE A 31 6.69 -10.11 -4.33
CA ILE A 31 6.87 -11.47 -4.85
C ILE A 31 5.53 -12.14 -5.13
N ASP A 32 4.52 -11.92 -4.29
CA ASP A 32 3.17 -12.40 -4.57
C ASP A 32 2.53 -11.61 -5.72
N ALA A 33 2.75 -10.29 -5.76
CA ALA A 33 2.16 -9.41 -6.76
C ALA A 33 2.54 -9.77 -8.20
N ILE A 34 3.80 -10.18 -8.43
CA ILE A 34 4.25 -10.58 -9.77
C ILE A 34 3.59 -11.88 -10.27
N GLU A 35 3.05 -12.70 -9.37
CA GLU A 35 2.23 -13.88 -9.72
C GLU A 35 0.76 -13.51 -9.95
N LEU A 36 0.27 -12.48 -9.25
CA LEU A 36 -1.13 -12.03 -9.29
C LEU A 36 -1.45 -11.14 -10.49
N THR A 37 -0.47 -10.43 -11.07
CA THR A 37 -0.71 -9.52 -12.19
C THR A 37 0.34 -9.58 -13.30
N ASN A 38 -0.12 -9.32 -14.53
CA ASN A 38 0.71 -9.12 -15.72
C ASN A 38 0.71 -7.65 -16.19
N THR A 39 0.38 -6.72 -15.30
CA THR A 39 0.32 -5.27 -15.61
C THR A 39 1.60 -4.57 -15.15
N TYR A 40 2.00 -3.53 -15.88
CA TYR A 40 3.08 -2.65 -15.44
C TYR A 40 2.62 -1.83 -14.21
N PRO A 41 3.51 -1.56 -13.24
CA PRO A 41 4.96 -1.79 -13.28
C PRO A 41 5.45 -3.16 -12.77
N TYR A 42 4.63 -3.99 -12.09
CA TYR A 42 5.08 -5.31 -11.61
C TYR A 42 5.62 -6.21 -12.73
N ARG A 43 5.04 -6.09 -13.94
CA ARG A 43 5.50 -6.82 -15.12
C ARG A 43 6.97 -6.60 -15.48
N GLU A 44 7.59 -5.49 -15.10
CA GLU A 44 9.02 -5.26 -15.35
C GLU A 44 9.89 -6.33 -14.69
N ILE A 45 9.51 -6.79 -13.50
CA ILE A 45 10.19 -7.86 -12.77
C ILE A 45 10.03 -9.19 -13.53
N ASN A 46 8.81 -9.49 -13.97
CA ASN A 46 8.53 -10.70 -14.77
C ASN A 46 9.28 -10.69 -16.12
N ASP A 47 9.34 -9.54 -16.79
CA ASP A 47 10.09 -9.38 -18.03
C ASP A 47 11.59 -9.62 -17.82
N TYR A 48 12.14 -9.14 -16.70
CA TYR A 48 13.53 -9.40 -16.31
C TYR A 48 13.77 -10.89 -16.00
N LEU A 49 12.93 -11.51 -15.17
CA LEU A 49 13.03 -12.93 -14.79
C LEU A 49 12.85 -13.88 -15.97
N ARG A 50 12.10 -13.49 -17.01
CA ARG A 50 11.99 -14.25 -18.25
C ARG A 50 13.33 -14.34 -19.01
N LEU A 51 14.18 -13.32 -18.88
CA LEU A 51 15.51 -13.30 -19.49
C LEU A 51 16.58 -13.91 -18.58
N TYR A 52 16.41 -13.77 -17.26
CA TYR A 52 17.37 -14.17 -16.22
C TYR A 52 16.67 -14.95 -15.07
N PRO A 53 16.14 -16.15 -15.33
CA PRO A 53 15.35 -16.89 -14.35
C PRO A 53 16.13 -17.26 -13.08
N GLU A 54 17.45 -17.42 -13.17
CA GLU A 54 18.35 -17.67 -12.05
C GLU A 54 18.44 -16.51 -11.05
N SER A 55 17.99 -15.31 -11.43
CA SER A 55 18.01 -14.13 -10.58
C SER A 55 16.85 -14.05 -9.58
N TYR A 56 15.91 -15.02 -9.60
CA TYR A 56 14.71 -14.99 -8.74
C TYR A 56 15.06 -14.80 -7.26
N ASP A 57 15.93 -15.65 -6.70
CA ASP A 57 16.27 -15.59 -5.27
C ASP A 57 16.92 -14.25 -4.90
N ALA A 58 17.78 -13.70 -5.76
CA ALA A 58 18.43 -12.41 -5.54
C ALA A 58 17.42 -11.24 -5.60
N ILE A 59 16.42 -11.32 -6.49
CA ILE A 59 15.35 -10.33 -6.58
C ILE A 59 14.43 -10.41 -5.36
N ALA A 60 14.06 -11.61 -4.93
CA ALA A 60 13.27 -11.82 -3.73
C ALA A 60 13.98 -11.30 -2.48
N GLU A 61 15.28 -11.60 -2.34
CA GLU A 61 16.11 -11.06 -1.26
C GLU A 61 16.18 -9.53 -1.32
N CYS A 62 16.43 -8.95 -2.49
CA CYS A 62 16.48 -7.49 -2.67
C CYS A 62 15.16 -6.81 -2.26
N TRP A 63 14.03 -7.34 -2.72
CA TRP A 63 12.72 -6.78 -2.37
C TRP A 63 12.38 -6.94 -0.90
N SER A 64 12.89 -7.96 -0.21
CA SER A 64 12.63 -8.16 1.22
C SER A 64 13.01 -6.94 2.08
N TYR A 65 13.97 -6.11 1.64
CA TYR A 65 14.38 -4.90 2.34
C TYR A 65 13.45 -3.70 2.14
N TYR A 66 12.69 -3.66 1.03
CA TYR A 66 11.89 -2.51 0.61
C TYR A 66 10.39 -2.79 0.53
N ASP A 67 9.99 -4.04 0.70
CA ASP A 67 8.60 -4.44 0.64
C ASP A 67 7.82 -3.84 1.82
N CYS A 68 6.78 -3.08 1.50
CA CYS A 68 5.94 -2.40 2.49
C CYS A 68 5.29 -3.40 3.46
N ILE A 69 5.07 -4.66 3.05
CA ILE A 69 4.49 -5.69 3.94
C ILE A 69 5.37 -5.93 5.17
N ASN A 70 6.69 -5.86 5.02
CA ASN A 70 7.65 -6.12 6.09
C ASN A 70 7.72 -4.95 7.09
N MET A 71 7.41 -3.74 6.62
CA MET A 71 7.44 -2.53 7.44
C MET A 71 6.06 -2.19 8.05
N ALA A 72 4.98 -2.78 7.52
CA ALA A 72 3.62 -2.51 7.98
C ALA A 72 3.42 -2.67 9.50
N PRO A 73 3.99 -3.68 10.19
CA PRO A 73 3.85 -3.79 11.65
C PRO A 73 4.43 -2.60 12.44
N LEU A 74 5.35 -1.84 11.86
CA LEU A 74 5.96 -0.67 12.49
C LEU A 74 5.11 0.61 12.37
N ILE A 75 4.08 0.61 11.52
CA ILE A 75 3.16 1.73 11.36
C ILE A 75 2.26 1.79 12.60
N GLN A 76 2.41 2.82 13.42
CA GLN A 76 1.65 2.99 14.67
C GLN A 76 0.69 4.19 14.67
N CYS A 77 0.89 5.14 13.75
CA CYS A 77 0.00 6.29 13.62
C CYS A 77 -1.39 5.88 13.07
N PRO A 78 -2.45 6.64 13.36
CA PRO A 78 -3.73 6.48 12.68
C PRO A 78 -3.57 6.44 11.16
N ILE A 79 -4.23 5.49 10.51
CA ILE A 79 -4.08 5.30 9.06
C ILE A 79 -5.35 4.81 8.37
N ILE A 80 -5.66 5.43 7.24
CA ILE A 80 -6.64 4.89 6.29
C ILE A 80 -5.93 4.33 5.05
N VAL A 81 -6.44 3.22 4.56
CA VAL A 81 -6.01 2.58 3.32
C VAL A 81 -7.20 2.43 2.41
N ASN A 82 -7.05 2.66 1.12
CA ASN A 82 -8.11 2.38 0.16
C ASN A 82 -7.61 1.55 -1.02
N ILE A 83 -8.46 0.65 -1.51
CA ILE A 83 -8.15 -0.30 -2.59
C ILE A 83 -9.32 -0.43 -3.57
N GLY A 84 -9.03 -0.69 -4.83
CA GLY A 84 -10.03 -1.10 -5.82
C GLY A 84 -10.10 -2.61 -5.90
N LEU A 85 -11.30 -3.20 -5.82
CA LEU A 85 -11.44 -4.66 -5.84
C LEU A 85 -11.24 -5.27 -7.23
N ASN A 86 -11.26 -4.45 -8.28
CA ASN A 86 -10.95 -4.85 -9.66
C ASN A 86 -9.59 -4.27 -10.13
N ASP A 87 -8.71 -3.86 -9.21
CA ASP A 87 -7.42 -3.26 -9.54
C ASP A 87 -6.47 -4.33 -10.09
N ASN A 88 -6.16 -4.24 -11.38
CA ASN A 88 -5.23 -5.13 -12.05
C ASN A 88 -3.79 -4.60 -12.08
N VAL A 89 -3.54 -3.39 -11.57
CA VAL A 89 -2.19 -2.81 -11.42
C VAL A 89 -1.63 -3.16 -10.05
N VAL A 90 -2.43 -2.95 -9.00
CA VAL A 90 -2.10 -3.31 -7.62
C VAL A 90 -3.19 -4.27 -7.11
N PRO A 91 -2.99 -5.59 -7.23
CA PRO A 91 -4.00 -6.57 -6.87
C PRO A 91 -4.54 -6.36 -5.45
N PRO A 92 -5.87 -6.42 -5.23
CA PRO A 92 -6.47 -6.13 -3.93
C PRO A 92 -5.94 -7.05 -2.82
N GLU A 93 -5.52 -8.27 -3.14
CA GLU A 93 -4.93 -9.24 -2.23
C GLU A 93 -3.72 -8.65 -1.49
N THR A 94 -2.84 -7.94 -2.21
CA THR A 94 -1.68 -7.32 -1.58
C THR A 94 -2.05 -6.13 -0.70
N GLY A 95 -3.07 -5.38 -1.12
CA GLY A 95 -3.67 -4.30 -0.33
C GLY A 95 -4.30 -4.79 0.98
N TYR A 96 -5.00 -5.92 0.95
CA TYR A 96 -5.52 -6.58 2.14
C TYR A 96 -4.39 -7.10 3.03
N ALA A 97 -3.39 -7.77 2.45
CA ALA A 97 -2.25 -8.30 3.20
C ALA A 97 -1.53 -7.21 3.97
N VAL A 98 -1.20 -6.09 3.31
CA VAL A 98 -0.51 -4.97 3.97
C VAL A 98 -1.37 -4.30 5.01
N PHE A 99 -2.66 -4.07 4.73
CA PHE A 99 -3.58 -3.49 5.70
C PHE A 99 -3.69 -4.35 6.97
N ASN A 100 -3.78 -5.67 6.82
CA ASN A 100 -3.88 -6.59 7.94
C ASN A 100 -2.60 -6.56 8.80
N ALA A 101 -1.43 -6.45 8.17
CA ALA A 101 -0.14 -6.38 8.85
C ALA A 101 0.14 -5.04 9.55
N ILE A 102 -0.58 -3.96 9.22
CA ILE A 102 -0.40 -2.64 9.88
C ILE A 102 -0.55 -2.77 11.40
N GLY A 103 0.43 -2.25 12.16
CA GLY A 103 0.47 -2.32 13.62
C GLY A 103 -0.41 -1.30 14.35
N ALA A 104 -0.93 -0.28 13.65
CA ALA A 104 -1.75 0.77 14.22
C ALA A 104 -3.07 0.23 14.77
N ASN A 105 -3.44 0.68 15.97
CA ASN A 105 -4.74 0.38 16.57
C ASN A 105 -5.88 1.11 15.87
N ASP A 106 -5.62 2.33 15.40
CA ASP A 106 -6.56 3.12 14.63
C ASP A 106 -6.25 2.98 13.14
N LYS A 107 -6.85 1.97 12.52
CA LYS A 107 -6.72 1.73 11.08
C LYS A 107 -8.05 1.40 10.44
N LYS A 108 -8.26 1.88 9.21
CA LYS A 108 -9.47 1.56 8.43
C LYS A 108 -9.18 1.34 6.97
N LEU A 109 -9.73 0.24 6.43
CA LEU A 109 -9.69 -0.08 5.02
C LEU A 109 -10.97 0.38 4.33
N TYR A 110 -10.82 0.99 3.16
CA TYR A 110 -11.89 1.38 2.24
C TYR A 110 -11.78 0.56 0.95
N PRO A 111 -12.44 -0.60 0.88
CA PRO A 111 -12.51 -1.39 -0.35
C PRO A 111 -13.60 -0.83 -1.26
N TYR A 112 -13.26 -0.58 -2.53
CA TYR A 112 -14.17 -0.06 -3.54
C TYR A 112 -14.51 -1.15 -4.57
N ASP A 113 -15.71 -1.71 -4.44
CA ASP A 113 -16.26 -2.68 -5.39
C ASP A 113 -16.58 -2.02 -6.74
N GLY A 114 -16.33 -2.72 -7.84
CA GLY A 114 -16.48 -2.19 -9.20
C GLY A 114 -15.38 -1.25 -9.67
N HIS A 115 -14.41 -0.90 -8.81
CA HIS A 115 -13.32 0.04 -9.13
C HIS A 115 -11.97 -0.66 -9.26
N GLY A 116 -11.13 -0.13 -10.16
CA GLY A 116 -9.77 -0.61 -10.38
C GLY A 116 -8.74 0.32 -9.73
N HIS A 117 -7.66 0.60 -10.45
CA HIS A 117 -6.59 1.49 -9.99
C HIS A 117 -7.02 2.96 -9.78
N ASP A 118 -8.22 3.31 -10.24
CA ASP A 118 -8.86 4.61 -10.12
C ASP A 118 -9.63 4.80 -8.81
N ALA A 119 -9.64 3.82 -7.90
CA ALA A 119 -10.45 3.84 -6.66
C ALA A 119 -10.27 5.12 -5.81
N ASN A 120 -9.09 5.77 -5.82
CA ASN A 120 -8.88 7.06 -5.13
C ASN A 120 -9.74 8.20 -5.72
N GLY A 121 -10.03 8.17 -7.02
CA GLY A 121 -10.71 9.23 -7.74
C GLY A 121 -12.22 9.29 -7.51
N PHE A 122 -12.82 8.23 -6.95
CA PHE A 122 -14.27 8.12 -6.80
C PHE A 122 -14.78 8.69 -5.45
N GLY A 123 -14.47 9.96 -5.19
CA GLY A 123 -14.96 10.68 -4.00
C GLY A 123 -14.25 10.33 -2.69
N HIS A 124 -13.21 9.49 -2.71
CA HIS A 124 -12.44 9.15 -1.50
C HIS A 124 -11.74 10.36 -0.88
N ASN A 125 -11.48 11.42 -1.66
CA ASN A 125 -10.88 12.67 -1.16
C ASN A 125 -11.63 13.27 0.03
N ALA A 126 -12.97 13.28 0.02
CA ALA A 126 -13.75 13.79 1.15
C ALA A 126 -13.55 12.95 2.43
N THR A 127 -13.34 11.64 2.27
CA THR A 127 -13.00 10.73 3.38
C THR A 127 -11.60 11.03 3.91
N ILE A 128 -10.64 11.28 3.04
CA ILE A 128 -9.28 11.68 3.42
C ILE A 128 -9.28 13.00 4.19
N GLU A 129 -10.01 14.00 3.70
CA GLU A 129 -10.14 15.31 4.35
C GLU A 129 -10.77 15.20 5.74
N GLU A 130 -11.86 14.42 5.86
CA GLU A 130 -12.50 14.14 7.14
C GLU A 130 -11.54 13.46 8.11
N PHE A 131 -10.87 12.40 7.65
CA PHE A 131 -9.91 11.66 8.45
C PHE A 131 -8.80 12.57 9.00
N PHE A 132 -8.18 13.39 8.15
CA PHE A 132 -7.15 14.31 8.62
C PHE A 132 -7.70 15.41 9.52
N ARG A 133 -8.94 15.87 9.32
CA ARG A 133 -9.56 16.83 10.24
C ARG A 133 -9.66 16.26 11.65
N GLN A 134 -10.13 15.02 11.77
CA GLN A 134 -10.30 14.34 13.07
C GLN A 134 -8.98 14.09 13.80
N HIS A 135 -7.89 13.82 13.06
CA HIS A 135 -6.62 13.42 13.67
C HIS A 135 -5.60 14.55 13.81
N LEU A 136 -5.70 15.60 12.98
CA LEU A 136 -4.73 16.70 12.97
C LEU A 136 -5.28 17.98 13.60
N MET A 137 -6.59 18.19 13.58
CA MET A 137 -7.20 19.32 14.28
C MET A 137 -7.60 18.87 15.68
N LYS A 138 -6.78 19.21 16.67
CA LYS A 138 -7.23 19.16 18.07
C LYS A 138 -8.42 20.12 18.20
N GLU A 139 -9.55 19.66 18.74
CA GLU A 139 -10.47 20.56 19.42
C GLU A 139 -9.62 21.33 20.46
N GLY A 140 -9.60 22.66 20.33
CA GLY A 140 -8.66 23.50 21.05
C GLY A 140 -8.69 23.28 22.56
N ASN A 141 -7.51 23.22 23.17
CA ASN A 141 -7.33 23.62 24.57
C ASN A 141 -7.27 25.15 24.63
#